data_AF-A0A0G0DSK8-F1
#
_entry.id   AF-A0A0G0DSK8-F1
#
_cell.length_a   1.000
_cell.length_b   1.000
_cell.length_c   1.000
_cell.angle_alpha   90.00
_cell.angle_beta   90.00
_cell.angle_gamma   90.00
#
_symmetry.space_group_name_H-M   'P 1'
#
loop_
_entity.id
_entity.type
_entity.pdbx_description
1 polymer ?
#
loop_
_entity_poly.entity_id
_entity_poly.type
_entity_poly.pdbx_seq_one_letter_code
_entity_poly.pdbx_strand_id
1 'polypeptide(L)'
;MQSPTKAIDDLWRNNSFKHPGKTISEVEEELRTKFDLTPTNTAAFLKTRKYLTKKGGRWVQKHTPLKELAGLQIALVEAGKPRTAVKTFESVIKDFDGELVISDPYLTEDALDLIEKIKAKAIRFLFLQMPKLSPKSLADFQKENQHVIFRKFDKPHLHDRYILDADKFLLVGHGLSLRNKETFLILLDDTLAKDLRLSLLETFNRRWKEAQPV
;
A
#
# COMPACT_ATOMS: atom_id res chain seq x y z
N MET A 1 4.79 -4.77 31.79
CA MET A 1 3.32 -4.77 31.60
C MET A 1 2.97 -3.90 30.40
N GLN A 2 2.05 -4.36 29.55
CA GLN A 2 1.57 -3.58 28.42
C GLN A 2 0.55 -2.52 28.90
N SER A 3 0.61 -1.31 28.35
CA SER A 3 -0.36 -0.27 28.74
C SER A 3 -1.72 -0.51 28.06
N PRO A 4 -2.85 -0.04 28.64
CA PRO A 4 -4.18 -0.13 27.99
C PRO A 4 -4.21 0.50 26.60
N THR A 5 -3.40 1.55 26.42
CA THR A 5 -3.16 2.19 25.12
C THR A 5 -2.60 1.19 24.12
N LYS A 6 -1.45 0.56 24.43
CA LYS A 6 -0.83 -0.41 23.52
C LYS A 6 -1.71 -1.63 23.28
N ALA A 7 -2.44 -2.09 24.29
CA ALA A 7 -3.35 -3.24 24.15
C ALA A 7 -4.52 -2.94 23.21
N ILE A 8 -5.13 -1.74 23.27
CA ILE A 8 -6.15 -1.31 22.31
C ILE A 8 -5.60 -1.24 20.89
N ASP A 9 -4.36 -0.75 20.74
CA ASP A 9 -3.70 -0.68 19.44
C ASP A 9 -3.46 -2.08 18.86
N ASP A 10 -3.12 -3.06 19.69
CA ASP A 10 -2.99 -4.47 19.29
C ASP A 10 -4.34 -5.14 18.98
N LEU A 11 -5.40 -4.83 19.73
CA LEU A 11 -6.75 -5.26 19.39
C LEU A 11 -7.17 -4.71 18.01
N TRP A 12 -6.84 -3.46 17.72
CA TRP A 12 -7.05 -2.88 16.39
C TRP A 12 -6.24 -3.63 15.33
N ARG A 13 -4.93 -3.82 15.51
CA ARG A 13 -4.05 -4.58 14.58
C ARG A 13 -4.56 -5.99 14.28
N ASN A 14 -5.20 -6.62 15.26
CA ASN A 14 -5.80 -7.94 15.14
C ASN A 14 -7.23 -7.94 14.61
N ASN A 15 -7.70 -6.81 14.06
CA ASN A 15 -9.03 -6.65 13.46
C ASN A 15 -10.21 -6.87 14.43
N SER A 16 -9.99 -6.74 15.75
CA SER A 16 -11.06 -6.89 16.74
C SER A 16 -12.21 -5.87 16.55
N PHE A 17 -11.99 -4.77 15.83
CA PHE A 17 -13.00 -3.73 15.59
C PHE A 17 -13.63 -3.78 14.18
N LYS A 18 -13.47 -4.89 13.42
CA LYS A 18 -14.20 -5.11 12.15
C LYS A 18 -15.71 -5.19 12.38
N HIS A 19 -16.50 -4.94 11.34
CA HIS A 19 -17.96 -4.96 11.38
C HIS A 19 -18.48 -6.23 12.10
N PRO A 20 -19.38 -6.12 13.09
CA PRO A 20 -20.16 -4.92 13.48
C PRO A 20 -19.45 -3.92 14.42
N GLY A 21 -18.18 -4.12 14.75
CA GLY A 21 -17.42 -3.33 15.71
C GLY A 21 -17.69 -3.75 17.16
N LYS A 22 -17.07 -3.06 18.13
CA LYS A 22 -17.14 -3.42 19.55
C LYS A 22 -17.77 -2.38 20.46
N THR A 23 -18.61 -2.79 21.39
CA THR A 23 -19.05 -1.94 22.51
C THR A 23 -17.88 -1.68 23.47
N ILE A 24 -18.03 -0.73 24.39
CA ILE A 24 -17.01 -0.47 25.42
C ILE A 24 -16.79 -1.72 26.29
N SER A 25 -17.87 -2.36 26.72
CA SER A 25 -17.81 -3.57 27.54
C SER A 25 -17.14 -4.74 26.82
N GLU A 26 -17.37 -4.91 25.51
CA GLU A 26 -16.67 -5.93 24.71
C GLU A 26 -15.17 -5.65 24.56
N VAL A 27 -14.75 -4.38 24.58
CA VAL A 27 -13.32 -4.01 24.59
C VAL A 27 -12.72 -4.27 25.96
N GLU A 28 -13.41 -3.88 27.03
CA GLU A 28 -12.97 -4.12 28.41
C GLU A 28 -12.82 -5.61 28.72
N GLU A 29 -13.73 -6.44 28.21
CA GLU A 29 -13.64 -7.89 28.31
C GLU A 29 -12.38 -8.43 27.62
N GLU A 30 -12.06 -7.95 26.41
CA GLU A 30 -10.85 -8.39 25.70
C GLU A 30 -9.58 -7.88 26.36
N LEU A 31 -9.58 -6.67 26.91
CA LEU A 31 -8.44 -6.13 27.66
C LEU A 31 -8.18 -6.97 28.92
N ARG A 32 -9.24 -7.37 29.62
CA ARG A 32 -9.12 -8.24 30.79
C ARG A 32 -8.63 -9.64 30.42
N THR A 33 -9.28 -10.28 29.44
CA THR A 33 -9.01 -11.68 29.11
C THR A 33 -7.71 -11.91 28.35
N LYS A 34 -7.28 -10.99 27.49
CA LYS A 34 -6.08 -11.17 26.65
C LYS A 34 -4.82 -10.50 27.21
N PHE A 35 -4.98 -9.46 28.02
CA PHE A 35 -3.85 -8.64 28.48
C PHE A 35 -3.77 -8.48 30.00
N ASP A 36 -4.73 -9.05 30.75
CA ASP A 36 -4.86 -8.89 32.20
C ASP A 36 -4.95 -7.41 32.63
N LEU A 37 -5.75 -6.62 31.87
CA LEU A 37 -5.93 -5.18 32.08
C LEU A 37 -7.37 -4.82 32.44
N THR A 38 -7.53 -3.98 33.47
CA THR A 38 -8.83 -3.44 33.94
C THR A 38 -8.84 -1.90 33.91
N PRO A 39 -8.81 -1.28 32.71
CA PRO A 39 -8.75 0.18 32.61
C PRO A 39 -10.04 0.85 33.11
N THR A 40 -9.88 1.96 33.84
CA THR A 40 -11.01 2.77 34.35
C THR A 40 -11.57 3.76 33.32
N ASN A 41 -10.90 3.93 32.16
CA ASN A 41 -11.27 4.95 31.17
C ASN A 41 -11.09 4.48 29.70
N THR A 42 -11.60 3.29 29.38
CA THR A 42 -11.56 2.70 28.03
C THR A 42 -12.13 3.64 26.97
N ALA A 43 -13.20 4.36 27.29
CA ALA A 43 -13.85 5.30 26.38
C ALA A 43 -12.91 6.45 25.94
N ALA A 44 -12.12 7.02 26.85
CA ALA A 44 -11.16 8.06 26.50
C ALA A 44 -10.01 7.53 25.65
N PHE A 45 -9.53 6.32 25.95
CA PHE A 45 -8.51 5.68 25.12
C PHE A 45 -9.02 5.50 23.70
N LEU A 46 -10.21 4.93 23.50
CA LEU A 46 -10.78 4.73 22.16
C LEU A 46 -11.00 6.06 21.40
N LYS A 47 -11.48 7.12 22.08
CA LYS A 47 -11.71 8.44 21.46
C LYS A 47 -10.46 9.09 20.87
N THR A 48 -9.29 8.84 21.45
CA THR A 48 -8.04 9.45 20.97
C THR A 48 -7.45 8.74 19.75
N ARG A 49 -7.98 7.58 19.34
CA ARG A 49 -7.49 6.79 18.20
C ARG A 49 -8.15 7.23 16.91
N LYS A 50 -7.38 7.91 16.05
CA LYS A 50 -7.86 8.41 14.76
C LYS A 50 -8.35 7.30 13.82
N TYR A 51 -7.87 6.06 14.00
CA TYR A 51 -8.25 4.87 13.21
C TYR A 51 -9.51 4.15 13.70
N LEU A 52 -10.10 4.57 14.82
CA LEU A 52 -11.39 4.08 15.29
C LEU A 52 -12.47 5.16 15.11
N THR A 53 -13.71 4.75 14.92
CA THR A 53 -14.89 5.63 14.91
C THR A 53 -16.04 5.00 15.66
N LYS A 54 -16.87 5.81 16.30
CA LYS A 54 -18.10 5.32 16.95
C LYS A 54 -19.25 5.33 15.93
N LYS A 55 -19.95 4.21 15.76
CA LYS A 55 -21.15 4.04 14.93
C LYS A 55 -22.16 3.17 15.68
N GLY A 56 -23.38 3.67 15.89
CA GLY A 56 -24.43 2.89 16.57
C GLY A 56 -24.02 2.37 17.96
N GLY A 57 -23.29 3.15 18.75
CA GLY A 57 -22.79 2.73 20.06
C GLY A 57 -21.54 1.85 20.03
N ARG A 58 -21.14 1.32 18.87
CA ARG A 58 -19.98 0.44 18.69
C ARG A 58 -18.79 1.21 18.12
N TRP A 59 -17.59 0.79 18.48
CA TRP A 59 -16.33 1.24 17.92
C TRP A 59 -15.96 0.38 16.73
N VAL A 60 -15.79 1.01 15.58
CA VAL A 60 -15.51 0.37 14.30
C VAL A 60 -14.19 0.89 13.78
N GLN A 61 -13.36 0.01 13.22
CA GLN A 61 -12.14 0.43 12.53
C GLN A 61 -12.48 1.21 11.24
N LYS A 62 -11.82 2.36 11.05
CA LYS A 62 -11.98 3.18 9.83
C LYS A 62 -11.27 2.58 8.62
N HIS A 63 -10.16 1.89 8.86
CA HIS A 63 -9.32 1.26 7.86
C HIS A 63 -8.75 -0.05 8.40
N THR A 64 -8.45 -0.98 7.50
CA THR A 64 -7.75 -2.22 7.83
C THR A 64 -6.36 -1.89 8.40
N PRO A 65 -5.96 -2.46 9.54
CA PRO A 65 -4.63 -2.26 10.06
C PRO A 65 -3.59 -2.79 9.09
N LEU A 66 -2.51 -2.03 8.93
CA LEU A 66 -1.28 -2.55 8.37
C LEU A 66 -0.76 -3.61 9.34
N LYS A 67 -0.76 -4.88 8.92
CA LYS A 67 -0.06 -5.92 9.67
C LYS A 67 1.42 -5.77 9.38
N GLU A 68 2.14 -5.16 10.32
CA GLU A 68 3.61 -5.14 10.33
C GLU A 68 4.09 -6.35 11.13
N LEU A 69 4.52 -7.39 10.43
CA LEU A 69 5.50 -8.34 10.96
C LEU A 69 6.88 -7.76 10.62
N ALA A 70 7.94 -8.09 11.37
CA ALA A 70 9.27 -7.56 11.05
C ALA A 70 9.61 -7.81 9.57
N GLY A 71 9.76 -6.74 8.80
CA GLY A 71 10.01 -6.76 7.35
C GLY A 71 8.83 -7.05 6.41
N LEU A 72 7.60 -7.21 6.91
CA LEU A 72 6.40 -7.46 6.11
C LEU A 72 5.26 -6.51 6.49
N GLN A 73 4.74 -5.78 5.51
CA GLN A 73 3.56 -4.94 5.63
C GLN A 73 2.52 -5.34 4.58
N ILE A 74 1.29 -5.65 5.02
CA ILE A 74 0.17 -6.01 4.14
C ILE A 74 -0.96 -4.98 4.27
N ALA A 75 -1.44 -4.49 3.12
CA ALA A 75 -2.60 -3.62 3.01
C ALA A 75 -3.64 -4.21 2.05
N LEU A 76 -4.92 -4.14 2.43
CA LEU A 76 -6.05 -4.43 1.55
C LEU A 76 -6.66 -3.11 1.07
N VAL A 77 -6.79 -2.98 -0.25
CA VAL A 77 -7.51 -1.91 -0.93
C VAL A 77 -8.85 -2.47 -1.38
N GLU A 78 -9.93 -1.96 -0.80
CA GLU A 78 -11.29 -2.40 -1.12
C GLU A 78 -11.83 -1.66 -2.35
N ALA A 79 -12.55 -2.38 -3.20
CA ALA A 79 -13.20 -1.81 -4.37
C ALA A 79 -14.21 -0.70 -3.99
N GLY A 80 -14.36 0.31 -4.87
CA GLY A 80 -15.33 1.39 -4.69
C GLY A 80 -14.96 2.44 -3.64
N LYS A 81 -13.73 2.40 -3.08
CA LYS A 81 -13.22 3.38 -2.12
C LYS A 81 -11.98 4.11 -2.63
N PRO A 82 -12.06 4.83 -3.77
CA PRO A 82 -10.89 5.38 -4.46
C PRO A 82 -10.04 6.32 -3.61
N ARG A 83 -10.66 7.21 -2.82
CA ARG A 83 -9.91 8.11 -1.92
C ARG A 83 -9.17 7.35 -0.81
N THR A 84 -9.77 6.28 -0.29
CA THR A 84 -9.13 5.43 0.72
C THR A 84 -8.00 4.63 0.08
N ALA A 85 -8.19 4.12 -1.14
CA ALA A 85 -7.19 3.38 -1.89
C ALA A 85 -5.90 4.19 -2.09
N VAL A 86 -6.01 5.44 -2.54
CA VAL A 86 -4.86 6.34 -2.70
C VAL A 86 -4.14 6.55 -1.38
N LYS A 87 -4.87 6.85 -0.29
CA LYS A 87 -4.25 7.05 1.03
C LYS A 87 -3.58 5.78 1.57
N THR A 88 -4.18 4.62 1.33
CA THR A 88 -3.58 3.33 1.70
C THR A 88 -2.29 3.12 0.93
N PHE A 89 -2.29 3.35 -0.38
CA PHE A 89 -1.08 3.31 -1.20
C PHE A 89 0.00 4.25 -0.68
N GLU A 90 -0.31 5.55 -0.53
CA GLU A 90 0.62 6.56 0.02
C GLU A 90 1.24 6.12 1.35
N SER A 91 0.43 5.54 2.25
CA SER A 91 0.92 5.06 3.54
C SER A 91 1.85 3.84 3.46
N VAL A 92 1.72 3.03 2.40
CA VAL A 92 2.61 1.88 2.14
C VAL A 92 3.92 2.33 1.51
N ILE A 93 3.88 3.31 0.61
CA ILE A 93 5.07 3.79 -0.12
C ILE A 93 5.79 4.96 0.56
N LYS A 94 5.33 5.42 1.73
CA LYS A 94 5.85 6.64 2.39
C LYS A 94 7.37 6.61 2.65
N ASP A 95 7.94 5.43 2.81
CA ASP A 95 9.35 5.18 3.14
C ASP A 95 10.17 4.73 1.91
N PHE A 96 9.60 4.85 0.71
CA PHE A 96 10.32 4.67 -0.54
C PHE A 96 11.07 5.98 -0.85
N ASP A 97 12.37 5.89 -1.12
CA ASP A 97 13.22 7.03 -1.45
C ASP A 97 14.20 6.64 -2.57
N GLY A 98 14.91 7.60 -3.15
CA GLY A 98 15.96 7.32 -4.11
C GLY A 98 15.44 6.89 -5.48
N GLU A 99 15.98 5.81 -6.04
CA GLU A 99 15.66 5.33 -7.38
C GLU A 99 14.70 4.15 -7.32
N LEU A 100 13.54 4.30 -7.96
CA LEU A 100 12.54 3.26 -8.03
C LEU A 100 12.45 2.66 -9.41
N VAL A 101 12.13 1.37 -9.43
CA VAL A 101 11.71 0.66 -10.64
C VAL A 101 10.28 0.16 -10.47
N ILE A 102 9.45 0.39 -11.46
CA ILE A 102 8.04 -0.02 -11.47
C ILE A 102 7.81 -0.89 -12.69
N SER A 103 7.29 -2.09 -12.46
CA SER A 103 6.79 -2.97 -13.52
C SER A 103 5.28 -3.06 -13.36
N ASP A 104 4.52 -2.62 -14.37
CA ASP A 104 3.08 -2.88 -14.48
C ASP A 104 2.75 -3.03 -15.97
N PRO A 105 2.11 -4.13 -16.41
CA PRO A 105 1.77 -4.32 -17.82
C PRO A 105 0.87 -3.20 -18.37
N TYR A 106 0.14 -2.49 -17.52
CA TYR A 106 -0.83 -1.47 -17.91
C TYR A 106 -0.49 -0.11 -17.33
N LEU A 107 -0.16 0.85 -18.20
CA LEU A 107 -0.03 2.26 -17.85
C LEU A 107 -1.37 2.97 -18.10
N THR A 108 -2.01 3.47 -17.04
CA THR A 108 -3.33 4.14 -17.07
C THR A 108 -3.24 5.53 -16.46
N GLU A 109 -4.27 6.36 -16.67
CA GLU A 109 -4.40 7.66 -15.98
C GLU A 109 -4.33 7.51 -14.45
N ASP A 110 -5.01 6.49 -13.89
CA ASP A 110 -4.94 6.18 -12.46
C ASP A 110 -3.50 5.86 -11.99
N ALA A 111 -2.71 5.19 -12.84
CA ALA A 111 -1.32 4.90 -12.52
C ALA A 111 -0.49 6.18 -12.49
N LEU A 112 -0.70 7.11 -13.45
CA LEU A 112 -0.04 8.42 -13.44
C LEU A 112 -0.36 9.20 -12.16
N ASP A 113 -1.64 9.27 -11.79
CA ASP A 113 -2.09 9.94 -10.55
C ASP A 113 -1.39 9.39 -9.30
N LEU A 114 -1.15 8.07 -9.24
CA LEU A 114 -0.46 7.44 -8.11
C LEU A 114 1.04 7.65 -8.14
N ILE A 115 1.66 7.55 -9.32
CA ILE A 115 3.10 7.79 -9.50
C ILE A 115 3.46 9.21 -9.07
N GLU A 116 2.60 10.18 -9.37
CA GLU A 116 2.75 11.58 -8.93
C GLU A 116 2.85 11.72 -7.39
N LYS A 117 2.32 10.76 -6.62
CA LYS A 117 2.39 10.79 -5.15
C LYS A 117 3.68 10.20 -4.61
N ILE A 118 4.48 9.56 -5.46
CA ILE A 118 5.74 8.93 -5.07
C ILE A 118 6.84 10.00 -4.99
N LYS A 119 7.46 10.16 -3.82
CA LYS A 119 8.51 11.16 -3.58
C LYS A 119 9.92 10.63 -3.88
N ALA A 120 10.08 9.89 -4.97
CA ALA A 120 11.36 9.32 -5.37
C ALA A 120 12.21 10.32 -6.18
N LYS A 121 13.53 10.16 -6.13
CA LYS A 121 14.47 10.97 -6.92
C LYS A 121 14.43 10.62 -8.41
N ALA A 122 14.22 9.34 -8.73
CA ALA A 122 14.06 8.88 -10.10
C ALA A 122 13.13 7.67 -10.14
N ILE A 123 12.34 7.55 -11.19
CA ILE A 123 11.43 6.43 -11.41
C ILE A 123 11.63 5.89 -12.82
N ARG A 124 11.86 4.57 -12.94
CA ARG A 124 11.84 3.85 -14.22
C ARG A 124 10.61 2.98 -14.29
N PHE A 125 9.69 3.29 -15.19
CA PHE A 125 8.43 2.58 -15.36
C PHE A 125 8.42 1.75 -16.63
N LEU A 126 8.24 0.43 -16.48
CA LEU A 126 8.15 -0.51 -17.58
C LEU A 126 6.69 -0.98 -17.77
N PHE A 127 6.17 -0.84 -18.99
CA PHE A 127 4.80 -1.23 -19.32
C PHE A 127 4.67 -1.93 -20.68
N LEU A 128 3.54 -2.59 -20.92
CA LEU A 128 3.22 -3.26 -22.18
C LEU A 128 2.15 -2.49 -22.98
N GLN A 129 1.11 -2.00 -22.30
CA GLN A 129 -0.05 -1.37 -22.92
C GLN A 129 -0.45 -0.08 -22.19
N MET A 130 -1.10 0.84 -22.91
CA MET A 130 -1.66 2.09 -22.39
C MET A 130 -3.19 2.12 -22.52
N PRO A 131 -3.92 1.21 -21.85
CA PRO A 131 -5.37 1.15 -22.03
C PRO A 131 -6.02 2.43 -21.50
N LYS A 132 -6.77 3.12 -22.37
CA LYS A 132 -7.52 4.34 -22.03
C LYS A 132 -6.65 5.52 -21.53
N LEU A 133 -5.34 5.48 -21.76
CA LEU A 133 -4.44 6.62 -21.53
C LEU A 133 -4.17 7.32 -22.85
N SER A 134 -4.40 8.64 -22.91
CA SER A 134 -4.11 9.39 -24.13
C SER A 134 -2.62 9.70 -24.24
N PRO A 135 -2.02 9.69 -25.46
CA PRO A 135 -0.63 10.09 -25.65
C PRO A 135 -0.35 11.52 -25.15
N LYS A 136 -1.34 12.41 -25.27
CA LYS A 136 -1.24 13.78 -24.77
C LYS A 136 -1.12 13.82 -23.24
N SER A 137 -1.97 13.07 -22.52
CA SER A 137 -1.90 13.00 -21.05
C SER A 137 -0.53 12.51 -20.58
N LEU A 138 0.02 11.49 -21.24
CA LEU A 138 1.36 10.99 -20.92
C LEU A 138 2.43 12.05 -21.18
N ALA A 139 2.38 12.74 -22.31
CA ALA A 139 3.33 13.80 -22.64
C ALA A 139 3.28 14.98 -21.65
N ASP A 140 2.07 15.41 -21.27
CA ASP A 140 1.84 16.46 -20.27
C ASP A 140 2.41 16.01 -18.90
N PHE A 141 2.14 14.76 -18.50
CA PHE A 141 2.71 14.19 -17.27
C PHE A 141 4.24 14.16 -17.29
N GLN A 142 4.87 13.68 -18.37
CA GLN A 142 6.33 13.60 -18.51
C GLN A 142 6.99 14.98 -18.45
N LYS A 143 6.32 16.02 -18.98
CA LYS A 143 6.80 17.40 -18.92
C LYS A 143 6.87 17.93 -17.48
N GLU A 144 5.88 17.57 -16.67
CA GLU A 144 5.79 17.98 -15.25
C GLU A 144 6.61 17.07 -14.32
N ASN A 145 6.84 15.81 -14.72
CA ASN A 145 7.48 14.78 -13.92
C ASN A 145 8.73 14.21 -14.61
N GLN A 146 9.70 15.08 -14.92
CA GLN A 146 10.92 14.72 -15.67
C GLN A 146 11.79 13.64 -15.02
N HIS A 147 11.60 13.40 -13.73
CA HIS A 147 12.27 12.35 -12.97
C HIS A 147 11.68 10.95 -13.23
N VAL A 148 10.57 10.86 -13.96
CA VAL A 148 9.89 9.61 -14.33
C VAL A 148 10.15 9.29 -15.80
N ILE A 149 10.78 8.14 -16.04
CA ILE A 149 11.07 7.64 -17.39
C ILE A 149 10.17 6.44 -17.65
N PHE A 150 9.44 6.50 -18.75
CA PHE A 150 8.58 5.40 -19.21
C PHE A 150 9.27 4.64 -20.35
N ARG A 151 9.19 3.32 -20.33
CA ARG A 151 9.56 2.47 -21.47
C ARG A 151 8.51 1.41 -21.73
N LYS A 152 8.22 1.21 -23.01
CA LYS A 152 7.31 0.18 -23.50
C LYS A 152 8.09 -1.09 -23.85
N PHE A 153 7.68 -2.20 -23.26
CA PHE A 153 8.25 -3.51 -23.51
C PHE A 153 7.25 -4.35 -24.30
N ASP A 154 7.45 -4.46 -25.61
CA ASP A 154 6.47 -5.04 -26.55
C ASP A 154 6.38 -6.59 -26.51
N LYS A 155 6.99 -7.26 -25.53
CA LYS A 155 6.92 -8.72 -25.40
C LYS A 155 5.77 -9.12 -24.48
N PRO A 156 4.96 -10.14 -24.85
CA PRO A 156 3.70 -10.43 -24.17
C PRO A 156 3.84 -10.97 -22.74
N HIS A 157 5.05 -11.34 -22.31
CA HIS A 157 5.30 -11.99 -21.02
C HIS A 157 5.56 -11.00 -19.86
N LEU A 158 5.30 -9.71 -20.05
CA LEU A 158 5.26 -8.77 -18.94
C LEU A 158 3.92 -8.90 -18.23
N HIS A 159 3.91 -9.64 -17.12
CA HIS A 159 2.75 -9.80 -16.25
C HIS A 159 3.01 -9.36 -14.81
N ASP A 160 4.27 -9.11 -14.48
CA ASP A 160 4.71 -8.79 -13.13
C ASP A 160 4.28 -7.38 -12.73
N ARG A 161 3.78 -7.25 -11.50
CA ARG A 161 3.25 -6.01 -10.93
C ARG A 161 3.93 -5.70 -9.61
N TYR A 162 4.95 -4.86 -9.67
CA TYR A 162 5.74 -4.53 -8.49
C TYR A 162 6.36 -3.13 -8.56
N ILE A 163 6.74 -2.62 -7.39
CA ILE A 163 7.62 -1.47 -7.22
C ILE A 163 8.84 -1.96 -6.42
N LEU A 164 10.05 -1.68 -6.89
CA LEU A 164 11.28 -1.96 -6.13
C LEU A 164 11.99 -0.66 -5.78
N ASP A 165 12.54 -0.64 -4.58
CA ASP A 165 13.48 0.33 -4.05
C ASP A 165 14.84 -0.38 -3.77
N ALA A 166 15.80 0.32 -3.19
CA ALA A 166 17.12 -0.16 -2.83
C ALA A 166 17.09 -1.31 -1.81
N ASP A 167 16.12 -1.32 -0.89
CA ASP A 167 15.99 -2.30 0.20
C ASP A 167 14.57 -2.84 0.41
N LYS A 168 13.62 -2.42 -0.44
CA LYS A 168 12.21 -2.75 -0.33
C LYS A 168 11.63 -3.21 -1.67
N PHE A 169 10.60 -4.03 -1.59
CA PHE A 169 9.85 -4.51 -2.73
C PHE A 169 8.36 -4.57 -2.37
N LEU A 170 7.54 -3.94 -3.20
CA LEU A 170 6.08 -3.93 -3.09
C LEU A 170 5.46 -4.75 -4.21
N LEU A 171 4.74 -5.82 -3.85
CA LEU A 171 3.88 -6.56 -4.77
C LEU A 171 2.48 -5.91 -4.83
N VAL A 172 1.94 -5.75 -6.04
CA VAL A 172 0.62 -5.14 -6.27
C VAL A 172 -0.28 -6.14 -7.00
N GLY A 173 -1.38 -6.56 -6.37
CA GLY A 173 -2.24 -7.62 -6.94
C GLY A 173 -2.85 -7.27 -8.31
N HIS A 174 -3.50 -6.10 -8.43
CA HIS A 174 -4.26 -5.70 -9.62
C HIS A 174 -3.64 -4.54 -10.42
N GLY A 175 -2.39 -4.19 -10.10
CA GLY A 175 -1.66 -3.08 -10.69
C GLY A 175 -2.05 -1.73 -10.08
N LEU A 176 -1.57 -0.65 -10.68
CA LEU A 176 -1.70 0.71 -10.14
C LEU A 176 -3.06 1.39 -10.45
N SER A 177 -4.02 0.70 -11.08
CA SER A 177 -5.40 1.21 -11.19
C SER A 177 -6.22 0.84 -9.94
N LEU A 178 -5.97 1.55 -8.84
CA LEU A 178 -6.52 1.24 -7.51
C LEU A 178 -7.96 1.73 -7.25
N ARG A 179 -8.56 2.52 -8.13
CA ARG A 179 -9.83 3.22 -7.84
C ARG A 179 -11.05 2.30 -7.71
N ASN A 180 -11.17 1.33 -8.61
CA ASN A 180 -12.38 0.53 -8.79
C ASN A 180 -12.14 -0.98 -8.60
N LYS A 181 -10.94 -1.38 -8.17
CA LYS A 181 -10.56 -2.79 -8.04
C LYS A 181 -10.23 -3.09 -6.60
N GLU A 182 -10.58 -4.30 -6.17
CA GLU A 182 -10.05 -4.85 -4.94
C GLU A 182 -8.62 -5.33 -5.20
N THR A 183 -7.69 -4.94 -4.33
CA THR A 183 -6.30 -5.37 -4.46
C THR A 183 -5.59 -5.45 -3.13
N PHE A 184 -4.47 -6.14 -3.12
CA PHE A 184 -3.56 -6.20 -1.99
C PHE A 184 -2.25 -5.52 -2.36
N LEU A 185 -1.66 -4.89 -1.35
CA LEU A 185 -0.33 -4.31 -1.35
C LEU A 185 0.48 -5.11 -0.34
N ILE A 186 1.55 -5.76 -0.79
CA ILE A 186 2.44 -6.55 0.08
C ILE A 186 3.83 -5.96 -0.05
N LEU A 187 4.23 -5.20 0.97
CA LEU A 187 5.55 -4.63 1.09
C LEU A 187 6.43 -5.58 1.89
N LEU A 188 7.59 -5.90 1.34
CA LEU A 188 8.62 -6.74 1.93
C LEU A 188 9.94 -5.97 1.91
N ASP A 189 10.72 -6.02 2.99
CA ASP A 189 12.09 -5.51 3.00
C ASP A 189 13.12 -6.62 2.77
N ASP A 190 14.39 -6.21 2.66
CA ASP A 190 15.51 -7.11 2.43
C ASP A 190 15.75 -8.11 3.56
N THR A 191 15.16 -7.93 4.76
CA THR A 191 15.27 -8.94 5.82
C THR A 191 14.47 -10.20 5.50
N LEU A 192 13.45 -10.11 4.64
CA LEU A 192 12.60 -11.23 4.22
C LEU A 192 12.76 -11.62 2.75
N ALA A 193 13.06 -10.67 1.85
CA ALA A 193 12.90 -10.87 0.41
C ALA A 193 14.06 -10.35 -0.45
N LYS A 194 15.27 -10.21 0.11
CA LYS A 194 16.45 -9.67 -0.61
C LYS A 194 16.72 -10.38 -1.93
N ASP A 195 16.82 -11.71 -1.92
CA ASP A 195 17.16 -12.50 -3.12
C ASP A 195 16.08 -12.37 -4.21
N LEU A 196 14.80 -12.32 -3.80
CA LEU A 196 13.69 -12.09 -4.72
C LEU A 196 13.75 -10.68 -5.33
N ARG A 197 13.98 -9.65 -4.51
CA ARG A 197 14.10 -8.26 -4.99
C ARG A 197 15.25 -8.12 -5.99
N LEU A 198 16.42 -8.68 -5.69
CA LEU A 198 17.57 -8.65 -6.59
C LEU A 198 17.29 -9.39 -7.91
N SER A 199 16.64 -10.55 -7.85
CA SER A 199 16.24 -11.32 -9.04
C SER A 199 15.22 -10.57 -9.91
N LEU A 200 14.26 -9.89 -9.29
CA LEU A 200 13.29 -9.03 -9.99
C LEU A 200 13.98 -7.81 -10.61
N LEU A 201 14.91 -7.18 -9.90
CA LEU A 201 15.68 -6.04 -10.41
C LEU A 201 16.56 -6.43 -11.60
N GLU A 202 17.22 -7.59 -11.56
CA GLU A 202 17.98 -8.11 -12.70
C GLU A 202 17.07 -8.34 -13.91
N THR A 203 15.93 -8.99 -13.69
CA THR A 203 14.92 -9.23 -14.73
C THR A 203 14.40 -7.91 -15.31
N PHE A 204 14.09 -6.93 -14.45
CA PHE A 204 13.69 -5.59 -14.85
C PHE A 204 14.76 -4.94 -15.74
N ASN A 205 16.02 -4.91 -15.29
CA ASN A 205 17.11 -4.27 -16.01
C ASN A 205 17.36 -4.92 -17.38
N ARG A 206 17.21 -6.24 -17.49
CA ARG A 206 17.26 -6.93 -18.79
C ARG A 206 16.14 -6.45 -19.72
N ARG A 207 14.90 -6.47 -19.24
CA ARG A 207 13.72 -6.02 -20.03
C ARG A 207 13.81 -4.53 -20.37
N TRP A 208 14.32 -3.70 -19.46
CA TRP A 208 14.50 -2.26 -19.63
C TRP A 208 15.43 -1.92 -20.81
N LYS A 209 16.50 -2.70 -20.98
CA LYS A 209 17.45 -2.54 -22.10
C LYS A 209 16.81 -2.86 -23.45
N GLU A 210 15.86 -3.78 -23.49
CA GLU A 210 15.13 -4.20 -24.70
C GLU A 210 13.90 -3.31 -25.00
N ALA A 211 13.43 -2.56 -24.00
CA ALA A 211 12.24 -1.73 -24.10
C ALA A 211 12.49 -0.42 -24.85
N GLN A 212 11.45 0.06 -25.53
CA GLN A 212 11.49 1.30 -26.30
C GLN A 212 11.14 2.50 -25.41
N PRO A 213 11.85 3.64 -25.52
CA PRO A 213 11.43 4.88 -24.88
C PRO A 213 10.10 5.36 -25.47
N VAL A 214 9.31 6.03 -24.64
CA VAL A 214 8.01 6.63 -25.02
C VAL A 214 8.03 8.12 -24.76
#